data_AF-A0A163YXH8-F1
#
_entry.id   AF-A0A163YXH8-F1
#
_cell.length_a   1.000
_cell.length_b   1.000
_cell.length_c   1.000
_cell.angle_alpha   90.00
_cell.angle_beta   90.00
_cell.angle_gamma   90.00
#
_symmetry.space_group_name_H-M   'P 1'
#
loop_
_entity.id
_entity.type
_entity.pdbx_description
1 polymer ?
#
loop_
_entity_poly.entity_id
_entity_poly.type
_entity_poly.pdbx_seq_one_letter_code
_entity_poly.pdbx_strand_id
1 'polypeptide(L)' 'MPWKPAEAWTSLTPRAGRRHFRVVLQGGRGAERWVELASLLDPQVRLRESWNQLQDKTQWQSGWQPIACEDSDVI' A
#
# COMPACT_ATOMS: atom_id res chain seq x y z
N MET A 1 -16.80 13.40 -6.28
CA MET A 1 -16.10 13.37 -4.97
C MET A 1 -14.62 13.66 -5.19
N PRO A 2 -13.98 14.50 -4.37
CA PRO A 2 -12.53 14.68 -4.43
C PRO A 2 -11.85 13.35 -4.12
N TRP A 3 -10.94 12.93 -4.99
CA TRP A 3 -10.13 11.75 -4.76
C TRP A 3 -9.00 12.11 -3.80
N LYS A 4 -9.09 11.60 -2.57
CA LYS A 4 -8.05 11.74 -1.55
C LYS A 4 -7.68 10.33 -1.06
N PRO A 5 -6.50 9.80 -1.42
CA PRO A 5 -6.02 8.54 -0.87
C PRO A 5 -5.83 8.66 0.64
N ALA A 6 -5.95 7.54 1.36
CA ALA A 6 -5.49 7.48 2.74
C ALA A 6 -3.98 7.76 2.79
N GLU A 7 -3.50 8.35 3.88
CA GLU A 7 -2.08 8.70 4.04
C GLU A 7 -1.20 7.47 4.25
N ALA A 8 -1.80 6.37 4.72
CA ALA A 8 -1.15 5.09 4.99
C ALA A 8 -1.92 3.93 4.37
N TRP A 9 -1.19 2.89 4.00
CA TRP A 9 -1.69 1.68 3.38
C TRP A 9 -0.92 0.46 3.88
N THR A 10 -1.64 -0.64 4.05
CA THR A 10 -1.08 -1.93 4.44
C THR A 10 -1.34 -2.95 3.34
N SER A 11 -0.30 -3.54 2.78
CA SER A 11 -0.43 -4.60 1.78
C SER A 11 -0.66 -5.95 2.46
N LEU A 12 -1.59 -6.73 1.92
CA LEU A 12 -1.81 -8.10 2.40
C LEU A 12 -0.65 -9.03 2.04
N THR A 13 0.00 -8.77 0.90
CA THR A 13 1.19 -9.51 0.45
C THR A 13 2.47 -8.69 0.69
N PRO A 14 3.60 -9.31 1.09
CA PRO A 14 4.86 -8.58 1.22
C PRO A 14 5.30 -7.98 -0.13
N ARG A 15 5.55 -6.67 -0.16
CA ARG A 15 6.19 -5.96 -1.28
C ARG A 15 7.62 -5.65 -0.89
N ALA A 16 8.57 -6.33 -1.52
CA ALA A 16 9.99 -6.29 -1.12
C ALA A 16 10.17 -6.53 0.40
N GLY A 17 9.47 -7.52 0.95
CA GLY A 17 9.53 -7.86 2.39
C GLY A 17 8.83 -6.88 3.34
N ARG A 18 8.16 -5.84 2.83
CA ARG A 18 7.46 -4.83 3.63
C ARG A 18 5.96 -4.86 3.35
N ARG A 19 5.15 -4.57 4.37
CA ARG A 19 3.69 -4.50 4.24
C ARG A 19 3.11 -3.12 4.59
N HIS A 20 3.80 -2.32 5.40
CA HIS A 20 3.36 -0.99 5.78
C HIS A 20 3.99 0.10 4.92
N PHE A 21 3.15 0.90 4.28
CA PHE A 21 3.55 1.99 3.39
C PHE A 21 2.80 3.29 3.67
N ARG A 22 3.49 4.42 3.49
CA ARG A 22 2.89 5.76 3.49
C ARG A 22 2.83 6.33 2.09
N VAL A 23 1.82 7.15 1.81
CA VAL A 23 1.74 7.94 0.58
C VAL A 23 2.77 9.04 0.61
N VAL A 24 3.57 9.14 -0.46
CA VAL A 24 4.55 10.21 -0.63
C VAL A 24 4.22 11.13 -1.81
N LEU A 25 3.63 10.57 -2.86
CA LEU A 25 3.16 11.31 -4.03
C LEU A 25 1.89 10.67 -4.57
N GLN A 26 1.11 11.47 -5.28
CA GLN A 26 -0.03 11.00 -6.06
C GLN A 26 -0.08 11.77 -7.37
N GLY A 27 -0.65 11.16 -8.40
CA GLY A 27 -0.75 11.79 -9.70
C GLY A 27 -1.71 11.07 -10.62
N GLY A 28 -1.75 11.53 -11.87
CA GLY A 28 -2.64 11.01 -12.90
C GLY A 28 -4.05 11.61 -12.83
N ARG A 29 -4.91 11.17 -13.76
CA ARG A 29 -6.28 11.66 -13.94
C ARG A 29 -7.19 10.48 -14.28
N GLY A 30 -8.46 10.57 -13.88
CA GLY A 30 -9.46 9.54 -14.21
C GLY A 30 -9.03 8.13 -13.80
N ALA A 31 -8.91 7.23 -14.78
CA ALA A 31 -8.50 5.83 -14.58
C ALA A 31 -6.97 5.65 -14.43
N GLU A 32 -6.16 6.63 -14.86
CA GLU A 32 -4.69 6.58 -14.79
C GLU A 32 -4.15 7.13 -13.47
N ARG A 33 -5.02 7.27 -12.48
CA ARG A 33 -4.66 7.71 -11.14
C ARG A 33 -3.70 6.71 -10.50
N TRP A 34 -2.66 7.24 -9.87
CA TRP A 34 -1.63 6.44 -9.21
C TRP A 34 -1.18 7.11 -7.92
N VAL A 35 -0.61 6.29 -7.03
CA VAL A 35 -0.04 6.72 -5.76
C VAL A 35 1.34 6.10 -5.62
N GLU A 36 2.33 6.92 -5.27
CA GLU A 36 3.63 6.45 -4.85
C GLU A 36 3.61 6.23 -3.33
N LEU A 37 4.03 5.03 -2.97
CA LEU A 37 4.08 4.51 -1.62
C LEU A 37 5.55 4.30 -1.24
N ALA A 38 5.94 4.76 -0.06
CA ALA A 38 7.23 4.47 0.53
C ALA A 38 7.04 3.60 1.77
N SER A 39 7.89 2.60 1.97
CA SER A 39 7.80 1.77 3.15
C SER A 39 8.09 2.57 4.41
N LEU A 40 7.36 2.26 5.48
CA LEU A 40 7.53 2.92 6.77
C LEU A 40 8.91 2.62 7.40
N LEU A 41 9.40 1.38 7.28
CA LEU A 41 10.66 0.94 7.88
C LEU A 41 11.88 1.23 7.01
N ASP A 42 11.69 1.38 5.70
CA ASP A 42 12.76 1.75 4.77
C ASP A 42 12.21 2.64 3.63
N PRO A 43 12.36 3.97 3.73
CA PRO A 43 11.86 4.91 2.73
C PRO A 43 12.53 4.80 1.35
N GLN A 44 13.62 4.03 1.20
CA GLN A 44 14.22 3.71 -0.10
C GLN A 44 13.37 2.70 -0.87
N VAL A 45 12.62 1.85 -0.17
CA VAL A 45 11.64 0.96 -0.81
C VAL A 45 10.40 1.75 -1.16
N ARG A 46 10.30 2.04 -2.46
CA ARG A 46 9.20 2.77 -3.07
C ARG A 46 8.54 1.93 -4.13
N LEU A 47 7.23 2.08 -4.24
CA LEU A 47 6.43 1.43 -5.27
C LEU A 47 5.32 2.36 -5.71
N ARG A 48 4.95 2.25 -6.97
CA ARG A 48 3.84 3.01 -7.56
C ARG A 48 2.71 2.06 -7.85
N GLU A 49 1.57 2.28 -7.22
CA GLU A 49 0.35 1.50 -7.46
C GLU A 49 -0.67 2.34 -8.22
N SER A 50 -1.42 1.67 -9.09
CA SER A 50 -2.63 2.27 -9.63
C SER A 50 -3.65 2.47 -8.52
N TRP A 51 -4.48 3.50 -8.68
CA TRP A 51 -5.56 3.74 -7.73
C TRP A 51 -6.55 2.56 -7.65
N ASN A 52 -6.80 1.91 -8.79
CA ASN A 52 -7.66 0.74 -8.85
C ASN A 52 -7.09 -0.43 -8.04
N GLN A 53 -5.77 -0.65 -8.09
CA GLN A 53 -5.12 -1.65 -7.23
C GLN A 53 -5.22 -1.30 -5.76
N LEU A 54 -5.05 -0.03 -5.38
CA LEU A 54 -5.22 0.36 -3.97
C LEU A 54 -6.65 0.21 -3.48
N GLN A 55 -7.65 0.31 -4.36
CA GLN A 55 -9.04 0.04 -4.01
C GLN A 55 -9.35 -1.46 -3.86
N ASP A 56 -8.50 -2.34 -4.40
CA ASP A 56 -8.65 -3.78 -4.26
C ASP A 56 -8.29 -4.23 -2.84
N LYS A 57 -9.33 -4.54 -2.06
CA LYS A 57 -9.23 -4.98 -0.66
C LYS A 57 -8.53 -6.32 -0.49
N THR A 58 -8.35 -7.09 -1.56
CA THR A 58 -7.58 -8.35 -1.54
C THR A 58 -6.08 -8.10 -1.61
N GLN A 59 -5.66 -6.90 -2.04
CA GLN A 59 -4.25 -6.50 -2.17
C GLN A 59 -3.84 -5.49 -1.10
N TRP A 60 -4.75 -4.56 -0.77
CA TRP A 60 -4.45 -3.38 0.04
C TRP A 60 -5.57 -3.07 1.03
N GLN A 61 -5.17 -2.59 2.20
CA GLN A 61 -6.06 -2.02 3.20
C GLN A 61 -5.61 -0.59 3.50
N SER A 62 -6.56 0.33 3.61
CA SER A 62 -6.24 1.69 4.03
C SER A 62 -5.88 1.75 5.51
N GLY A 63 -4.97 2.66 5.85
CA GLY A 63 -4.45 2.84 7.21
C GLY A 63 -3.39 1.82 7.60
N TRP A 64 -2.95 1.92 8.85
CA TRP A 64 -2.08 0.95 9.48
C TRP A 64 -2.92 -0.21 10.01
N GLN A 65 -2.86 -1.33 9.30
CA GLN A 65 -3.53 -2.55 9.75
C GLN A 65 -2.52 -3.46 10.44
N PRO A 66 -2.94 -4.19 11.49
CA PRO A 66 -2.13 -5.25 12.04
C PRO A 66 -1.90 -6.29 10.94
N ILE A 67 -0.65 -6.72 10.80
CA ILE A 67 -0.35 -7.89 9.98
C ILE A 67 -0.76 -9.07 10.86
N ALA A 68 -1.69 -9.91 10.40
CA ALA A 68 -1.91 -11.17 11.06
C ALA A 68 -0.57 -11.90 11.11
N CYS A 69 -0.13 -12.33 12.30
CA CYS A 69 0.88 -13.37 12.39
C CYS A 69 0.24 -14.63 11.79
N GLU A 70 0.27 -14.75 10.47
CA GLU A 70 0.24 -16.06 9.85
C GLU A 70 1.59 -16.67 10.20
N ASP A 71 1.56 -17.41 11.30
CA ASP A 71 2.57 -18.35 11.77
C ASP A 71 2.86 -19.32 10.62
N SER A 72 3.72 -18.90 9.69
CA SER A 72 4.35 -19.77 8.69
C SER A 72 5.68 -20.26 9.26
N ASP A 73 5.64 -20.77 10.48
CA ASP A 73 6.62 -21.71 11.00
C ASP A 73 5.89 -23.06 11.16
N VAL A 74 5.56 -23.65 10.01
CA VAL A 74 5.31 -25.09 9.94
C VAL A 74 6.68 -25.76 10.04
N ILE A 75 7.02 -26.22 11.25
CA ILE A 75 8.05 -27.24 11.49
C ILE A 75 7.42 -28.61 11.26
#